data_AF-A0A2V6HGS6-F1
#
_entry.id   AF-A0A2V6HGS6-F1
#
_cell.length_a   1.000
_cell.length_b   1.000
_cell.length_c   1.000
_cell.angle_alpha   90.00
_cell.angle_beta   90.00
_cell.angle_gamma   90.00
#
_symmetry.space_group_name_H-M   'P 1'
#
loop_
_entity.id
_entity.type
_entity.pdbx_description
1 polymer ?
#
loop_
_entity_poly.entity_id
_entity_poly.type
_entity_poly.pdbx_seq_one_letter_code
_entity_poly.pdbx_strand_id
1 'polypeptide(L)' 'LVGLERKNFPPESVKLIKEAFRLIFRSKYNRRQALEAMQKELPHTQEITEIIQFIEHSERGIIR' A
#
# COMPACT_ATOMS: atom_id res chain seq x y z
N LEU A 1 8.34 -10.97 1.29
CA LEU A 1 8.78 -10.19 2.48
C LEU A 1 10.28 -10.18 2.69
N VAL A 2 10.99 -11.22 2.22
CA VAL A 2 12.47 -11.32 2.25
C VAL A 2 13.20 -10.04 1.81
N GLY A 3 12.70 -9.31 0.81
CA GLY A 3 13.32 -8.07 0.33
C GLY A 3 13.23 -6.86 1.28
N LEU A 4 12.16 -6.75 2.07
CA LEU A 4 11.99 -5.66 3.05
C LEU A 4 12.80 -5.95 4.32
N GLU A 5 12.84 -7.20 4.74
CA GLU A 5 13.66 -7.66 5.87
C GLU A 5 15.15 -7.46 5.58
N ARG A 6 15.60 -7.72 4.34
CA ARG A 6 16.97 -7.45 3.90
C ARG A 6 17.37 -5.97 3.92
N LYS A 7 16.40 -5.05 3.86
CA LYS A 7 16.64 -3.61 3.90
C LYS A 7 16.52 -3.02 5.32
N ASN A 8 16.41 -3.85 6.37
CA ASN A 8 16.19 -3.40 7.76
C ASN A 8 14.97 -2.49 7.92
N PHE A 9 13.88 -2.73 7.18
CA PHE A 9 12.66 -1.98 7.40
C PHE A 9 12.11 -2.23 8.81
N PRO A 10 11.61 -1.18 9.50
CA PRO A 10 10.95 -1.35 10.79
C PRO A 10 9.80 -2.35 10.67
N PRO A 11 9.56 -3.18 11.69
CA PRO A 11 8.44 -4.11 11.69
C PRO A 11 7.09 -3.39 11.57
N GLU A 12 6.98 -2.14 12.05
CA GLU A 12 5.81 -1.27 11.85
C GLU A 12 5.61 -0.92 10.38
N SER A 13 6.64 -0.43 9.69
CA SER A 13 6.58 -0.16 8.24
C SER A 13 6.17 -1.39 7.43
N VAL A 14 6.72 -2.56 7.76
CA VAL A 14 6.37 -3.82 7.07
C VAL A 14 4.90 -4.20 7.31
N LYS A 15 4.36 -3.95 8.51
CA LYS A 15 2.93 -4.14 8.80
C LYS A 15 2.07 -3.19 7.97
N LEU A 16 2.42 -1.91 7.92
CA LEU A 16 1.70 -0.90 7.14
C LEU A 16 1.65 -1.27 5.65
N ILE A 17 2.80 -1.65 5.07
CA ILE A 17 2.87 -2.11 3.68
C ILE A 17 1.98 -3.34 3.46
N LYS A 18 1.99 -4.31 4.40
CA LYS A 18 1.10 -5.49 4.31
C LYS A 18 -0.38 -5.12 4.35
N GLU A 19 -0.78 -4.16 5.20
CA GLU A 19 -2.17 -3.72 5.27
C GLU A 19 -2.60 -2.96 4.03
N ALA A 20 -1.75 -2.07 3.50
CA ALA A 20 -1.96 -1.42 2.22
C ALA A 20 -2.23 -2.44 1.11
N PHE A 21 -1.32 -3.42 0.94
CA PHE A 21 -1.50 -4.49 -0.05
C PHE A 21 -2.78 -5.29 0.18
N ARG A 22 -3.16 -5.53 1.44
CA ARG A 22 -4.42 -6.22 1.76
C ARG A 22 -5.63 -5.38 1.33
N LEU A 23 -5.62 -4.08 1.58
CA LEU A 23 -6.71 -3.17 1.16
C LEU A 23 -6.84 -3.09 -0.36
N ILE A 24 -5.73 -3.15 -1.09
CA ILE A 24 -5.72 -3.02 -2.56
C ILE A 24 -6.15 -4.34 -3.23
N PHE A 25 -5.56 -5.47 -2.81
CA PHE A 25 -5.72 -6.75 -3.52
C PHE A 25 -6.81 -7.64 -2.92
N ARG A 26 -6.97 -7.61 -1.59
CA ARG A 26 -7.89 -8.51 -0.87
C ARG A 26 -9.25 -7.91 -0.62
N SER A 27 -9.37 -6.59 -0.60
CA SER A 27 -10.68 -5.94 -0.48
C SER A 27 -11.40 -5.88 -1.83
N LYS A 28 -12.73 -5.79 -1.80
CA LYS A 28 -13.55 -5.51 -3.00
C LYS A 28 -13.46 -4.04 -3.45
N TYR A 29 -12.46 -3.29 -2.97
CA TYR A 29 -12.34 -1.87 -3.26
C TYR A 29 -11.79 -1.63 -4.67
N ASN A 30 -12.36 -0.64 -5.33
CA ASN A 30 -11.77 -0.07 -6.55
C ASN A 30 -10.62 0.88 -6.16
N ARG A 31 -9.82 1.33 -7.14
CA ARG A 31 -8.58 2.10 -6.87
C ARG A 31 -8.82 3.31 -5.97
N ARG A 32 -9.90 4.08 -6.24
CA ARG A 32 -10.29 5.24 -5.43
C ARG A 32 -10.66 4.87 -4.00
N GLN A 33 -11.49 3.85 -3.82
CA GLN A 33 -11.86 3.37 -2.48
C GLN A 33 -10.66 2.82 -1.71
N ALA A 34 -9.74 2.13 -2.39
CA ALA A 34 -8.51 1.64 -1.77
C ALA A 34 -7.61 2.81 -1.33
N LEU A 35 -7.45 3.86 -2.16
CA LEU A 35 -6.75 5.09 -1.79
C LEU A 35 -7.38 5.75 -0.57
N GLU A 36 -8.70 5.97 -0.57
CA GLU A 36 -9.40 6.59 0.55
C GLU A 36 -9.28 5.75 1.83
N ALA A 37 -9.44 4.43 1.73
CA ALA A 37 -9.27 3.52 2.86
C ALA A 37 -7.83 3.58 3.40
N MET A 38 -6.82 3.60 2.53
CA MET A 38 -5.43 3.72 2.94
C MET A 38 -5.14 5.06 3.63
N GLN A 39 -5.66 6.18 3.12
CA GLN A 39 -5.49 7.49 3.78
C GLN A 39 -6.21 7.58 5.12
N LYS A 40 -7.29 6.84 5.30
CA LYS A 40 -8.15 6.91 6.50
C LYS A 40 -7.75 5.90 7.58
N GLU A 41 -7.34 4.70 7.20
CA GLU A 41 -6.98 3.62 8.12
C GLU A 41 -5.47 3.53 8.38
N LEU A 42 -4.63 3.95 7.44
CA LEU A 42 -3.17 3.85 7.58
C LEU A 42 -2.54 5.23 7.83
N PRO A 43 -1.52 5.31 8.70
CA PRO A 43 -0.73 6.51 8.85
C PRO A 43 -0.02 6.87 7.53
N HIS A 44 0.03 8.17 7.24
CA HIS A 44 0.75 8.73 6.11
C HIS A 44 2.26 8.64 6.31
N THR A 45 2.82 7.45 6.13
CA THR A 45 4.27 7.25 6.06
C THR A 45 4.75 7.39 4.63
N GLN A 46 6.07 7.54 4.49
CA GLN A 46 6.71 7.65 3.18
C GLN A 46 6.43 6.41 2.32
N GLU A 47 6.42 5.20 2.91
CA GLU A 47 6.14 3.98 2.16
C GLU A 47 4.68 3.90 1.67
N ILE A 48 3.72 4.31 2.50
CA ILE A 48 2.30 4.34 2.13
C ILE A 48 2.06 5.36 1.02
N THR A 49 2.69 6.53 1.12
CA THR A 49 2.57 7.59 0.12
C THR A 49 3.10 7.14 -1.24
N GLU A 50 4.25 6.47 -1.27
CA GLU A 50 4.81 5.88 -2.50
C GLU A 50 3.86 4.85 -3.12
N ILE A 51 3.24 3.98 -2.32
CA ILE A 51 2.25 3.00 -2.81
C ILE A 51 1.02 3.72 -3.38
N ILE A 52 0.51 4.74 -2.69
CA ILE A 52 -0.63 5.53 -3.14
C ILE A 52 -0.33 6.19 -4.48
N GLN A 53 0.81 6.89 -4.60
CA GLN A 53 1.22 7.53 -5.84
C GLN A 53 1.43 6.53 -6.97
N PHE A 54 2.04 5.38 -6.69
CA PHE A 54 2.20 4.32 -7.67
C PHE A 54 0.86 3.86 -8.24
N ILE A 55 -0.16 3.72 -7.40
CA ILE A 55 -1.50 3.30 -7.81
C ILE A 55 -2.22 4.40 -8.57
N GLU A 56 -2.08 5.64 -8.13
CA GLU A 56 -2.69 6.82 -8.75
C GLU A 56 -2.11 7.08 -10.15
N HIS A 57 -0.79 6.95 -10.30
CA HIS A 57 -0.08 7.14 -11.58
C HIS A 57 -0.06 5.89 -12.47
N SER A 58 -0.63 4.77 -12.03
CA SER A 58 -0.64 3.54 -12.84
C SER A 58 -1.65 3.64 -14.00
N GLU A 59 -1.18 4.10 -15.16
CA GLU A 59 -1.95 4.22 -16.40
C GLU A 59 -2.50 2.87 -16.88
N ARG A 60 -1.71 1.80 -16.75
CA ARG A 60 -2.11 0.43 -17.12
C ARG A 60 -2.98 -0.26 -16.08
N GLY A 61 -3.13 0.35 -14.91
CA GLY A 61 -3.75 -0.28 -13.76
C GLY A 61 -2.85 -1.27 -13.04
N ILE A 62 -3.30 -1.64 -11.84
CA ILE A 62 -2.65 -2.66 -11.03
C ILE A 62 -3.08 -4.03 -11.56
N ILE A 63 -2.13 -4.94 -11.74
CA ILE A 63 -2.40 -6.37 -11.92
C ILE A 63 -3.26 -6.86 -10.76
N ARG A 64 -4.32 -7.63 -11.06
CA ARG A 64 -5.22 -8.22 -10.07
C ARG A 64 -5.20 -9.73 -10.16
#